data_AF-A0A6A5X5Z3-F1
#
_entry.id   AF-A0A6A5X5Z3-F1
#
_cell.length_a   1.000
_cell.length_b   1.000
_cell.length_c   1.000
_cell.angle_alpha   90.00
_cell.angle_beta   90.00
_cell.angle_gamma   90.00
#
_symmetry.space_group_name_H-M   'P 1'
#
loop_
_entity.id
_entity.type
_entity.pdbx_description
1 polymer ?
#
loop_
_entity_poly.entity_id
_entity_poly.type
_entity_poly.pdbx_seq_one_letter_code
_entity_poly.pdbx_strand_id
1 'polypeptide(L)'
;SIVAVHGLNGHRDKTWTAANGTHWLRDLLPKDNPNARIFCWGYDANTHGERVSHQFLHDHAEQLVSDLCLKRKRTNTMERPIIFVAHSLGGIIVKGVSPSRLYRMHS
;
A
#
# COMPACT_ATOMS: atom_id res chain seq x y z
N SER A 1 -4.75 7.11 -7.79
CA SER A 1 -3.70 7.12 -6.75
C SER A 1 -2.93 5.83 -6.85
N ILE A 2 -1.61 5.88 -6.66
CA ILE A 2 -0.76 4.70 -6.61
C ILE A 2 -0.47 4.43 -5.14
N VAL A 3 -0.78 3.21 -4.67
CA VAL A 3 -0.54 2.79 -3.28
C VAL A 3 0.47 1.67 -3.32
N ALA A 4 1.65 1.93 -2.77
CA ALA A 4 2.75 1.00 -2.68
C ALA A 4 2.71 0.27 -1.34
N VAL A 5 2.75 -1.06 -1.35
CA VAL A 5 2.68 -1.92 -0.16
C VAL A 5 3.92 -2.83 -0.12
N HIS A 6 4.76 -2.67 0.89
CA HIS A 6 5.99 -3.47 1.04
C HIS A 6 5.69 -4.90 1.50
N GLY A 7 6.70 -5.77 1.42
CA GLY A 7 6.61 -7.16 1.90
C GLY A 7 7.13 -7.32 3.34
N LEU A 8 7.18 -8.57 3.78
CA LEU A 8 7.76 -8.96 5.07
C LEU A 8 9.22 -8.54 5.18
N ASN A 9 9.66 -8.11 6.37
CA ASN A 9 10.98 -7.51 6.61
C ASN A 9 11.33 -6.31 5.71
N GLY A 10 10.36 -5.81 4.95
CA GLY A 10 10.49 -4.63 4.12
C GLY A 10 10.26 -3.35 4.90
N HIS A 11 10.54 -2.22 4.26
CA HIS A 11 10.20 -0.91 4.79
C HIS A 11 9.52 -0.11 3.69
N ARG A 12 8.46 0.62 4.04
CA ARG A 12 7.64 1.41 3.11
C ARG A 12 8.43 2.29 2.15
N ASP A 13 9.62 2.76 2.55
CA ASP A 13 10.51 3.58 1.72
C ASP A 13 11.68 2.76 1.12
N LYS A 14 12.29 1.87 1.90
CA LYS A 14 13.53 1.17 1.46
C LYS A 14 13.23 0.12 0.39
N THR A 15 12.05 -0.52 0.45
CA THR A 15 11.65 -1.54 -0.53
C THR A 15 11.64 -1.01 -1.97
N TRP A 16 11.44 0.29 -2.15
CA TRP A 16 11.38 0.92 -3.46
C TRP A 16 12.62 1.77 -3.79
N THR A 17 13.65 1.71 -2.93
CA THR A 17 14.87 2.50 -3.05
C THR A 17 16.01 1.61 -3.53
N ALA A 18 16.62 1.97 -4.64
CA ALA A 18 17.80 1.28 -5.16
C ALA A 18 19.04 1.57 -4.29
N ALA A 19 20.10 0.77 -4.47
CA ALA A 19 21.34 0.90 -3.69
C ALA A 19 22.00 2.30 -3.79
N ASN A 20 21.75 3.02 -4.90
CA ASN A 20 22.21 4.39 -5.11
C ASN A 20 21.32 5.46 -4.43
N GLY A 21 20.33 5.06 -3.63
CA GLY A 21 19.41 5.96 -2.92
C GLY A 21 18.22 6.43 -3.75
N THR A 22 18.11 6.05 -5.03
CA THR A 22 16.98 6.46 -5.88
C THR A 22 15.72 5.67 -5.54
N HIS A 23 14.66 6.37 -5.13
CA HIS A 23 13.35 5.78 -4.88
C HIS A 23 12.47 5.93 -6.10
N TRP A 24 12.25 4.87 -6.87
CA TRP A 24 11.63 5.01 -8.20
C TRP A 24 10.23 5.64 -8.16
N LEU A 25 9.37 5.27 -7.19
CA LEU A 25 8.02 5.86 -7.10
C LEU A 25 8.04 7.35 -6.78
N ARG A 26 9.05 7.87 -6.08
CA ARG A 26 9.12 9.26 -5.64
C ARG A 26 9.97 10.11 -6.59
N ASP A 27 11.06 9.55 -7.07
CA ASP A 27 12.12 10.30 -7.76
C ASP A 27 12.06 10.11 -9.28
N LEU A 28 11.45 9.03 -9.78
CA LEU A 28 11.37 8.71 -11.21
C LEU A 28 9.94 8.83 -11.75
N LEU A 29 8.98 8.16 -11.12
CA LEU A 29 7.60 8.10 -11.59
C LEU A 29 6.94 9.48 -11.80
N PRO A 30 7.17 10.53 -10.97
CA PRO A 30 6.60 11.85 -11.24
C PRO A 30 7.14 12.52 -12.52
N LYS A 31 8.27 12.07 -13.07
CA LYS A 31 8.80 12.57 -14.35
C LYS A 31 7.96 12.08 -15.52
N ASP A 32 7.51 10.83 -15.46
CA ASP A 32 6.68 10.21 -16.50
C ASP A 32 5.19 10.52 -16.30
N ASN A 33 4.75 10.66 -15.04
CA ASN A 33 3.38 10.98 -14.68
C ASN A 33 3.33 12.00 -13.52
N PRO A 34 3.42 13.32 -13.81
CA PRO A 34 3.46 14.37 -12.79
C PRO A 34 2.22 14.43 -11.90
N ASN A 35 1.09 13.92 -12.40
CA ASN A 35 -0.19 13.89 -11.67
C ASN A 35 -0.36 12.59 -10.83
N ALA A 36 0.66 11.74 -10.79
CA ALA A 36 0.67 10.55 -9.95
C ALA A 36 0.65 10.96 -8.47
N ARG A 37 -0.39 10.54 -7.76
CA ARG A 37 -0.48 10.66 -6.30
C ARG A 37 0.01 9.35 -5.70
N ILE A 38 1.21 9.35 -5.17
CA ILE A 38 1.89 8.18 -4.62
C ILE A 38 1.71 8.12 -3.09
N PHE A 39 1.38 6.94 -2.59
CA PHE A 39 1.33 6.65 -1.16
C PHE A 39 2.13 5.38 -0.88
N CYS A 40 3.18 5.48 -0.07
CA CYS A 40 3.85 4.31 0.49
C CYS A 40 3.14 3.92 1.79
N TRP A 41 2.28 2.92 1.73
CA TRP A 41 1.65 2.35 2.92
C TRP A 41 2.58 1.30 3.53
N GLY A 42 2.62 1.27 4.86
CA GLY A 42 3.45 0.32 5.57
C GLY A 42 2.79 -0.18 6.83
N TYR A 43 3.24 -1.34 7.25
CA TYR A 43 2.78 -2.06 8.43
C TYR A 43 3.98 -2.63 9.19
N ASP A 44 3.77 -3.10 10.41
CA ASP A 44 4.84 -3.80 11.13
C ASP A 44 5.12 -5.13 10.43
N ALA A 45 6.17 -5.11 9.61
CA ALA A 45 6.62 -6.25 8.82
C ALA A 45 7.53 -7.19 9.62
N ASN A 46 7.83 -6.87 10.88
CA ASN A 46 8.78 -7.61 11.69
C ASN A 46 8.08 -8.68 12.54
N THR A 47 7.77 -9.80 11.90
CA THR A 47 7.30 -11.01 12.59
C THR A 47 8.52 -11.73 13.15
N HIS A 48 8.99 -11.35 14.34
CA HIS A 48 10.14 -11.97 14.99
C HIS A 48 9.90 -13.48 15.25
N GLY A 49 10.18 -14.33 14.26
CA GLY A 49 10.13 -15.79 14.39
C GLY A 49 8.74 -16.44 14.34
N GLU A 50 7.65 -15.67 14.33
CA GLU A 50 6.29 -16.23 14.24
C GLU A 50 5.86 -16.44 12.78
N ARG A 51 5.19 -17.56 12.50
CA ARG A 51 4.59 -17.82 11.17
C ARG A 51 3.55 -16.74 10.89
N VAL A 52 3.61 -16.14 9.71
CA VAL A 52 2.55 -15.23 9.24
C VAL A 52 1.22 -15.97 9.26
N SER A 53 0.32 -15.55 10.16
CA SER A 53 -0.98 -16.19 10.36
C SER A 53 -2.04 -15.59 9.42
N HIS A 54 -3.14 -16.32 9.22
CA HIS A 54 -4.30 -15.78 8.49
C HIS A 54 -4.88 -14.54 9.18
N GLN A 55 -4.86 -14.50 10.51
CA GLN A 55 -5.33 -13.35 11.29
C GLN A 55 -4.44 -12.12 11.04
N PHE A 56 -3.11 -12.29 11.07
CA PHE A 56 -2.17 -11.23 10.75
C PHE A 56 -2.45 -10.62 9.36
N LEU A 57 -2.67 -11.45 8.35
CA LEU A 57 -2.98 -10.99 6.99
C LEU A 57 -4.32 -10.24 6.94
N HIS A 58 -5.33 -10.74 7.63
CA HIS A 58 -6.66 -10.15 7.68
C HIS A 58 -6.64 -8.77 8.34
N ASP A 59 -6.00 -8.66 9.50
CA ASP A 59 -5.93 -7.41 10.27
C ASP A 59 -5.23 -6.30 9.47
N HIS A 60 -4.13 -6.64 8.79
CA HIS A 60 -3.42 -5.69 7.94
C HIS A 60 -4.21 -5.30 6.68
N ALA A 61 -5.00 -6.21 6.11
CA ALA A 61 -5.88 -5.89 4.99
C ALA A 61 -7.00 -4.92 5.44
N GLU A 62 -7.60 -5.13 6.60
CA GLU A 62 -8.62 -4.23 7.17
C GLU A 62 -8.04 -2.86 7.54
N GLN A 63 -6.82 -2.83 8.08
CA GLN A 63 -6.12 -1.58 8.38
C GLN A 63 -5.80 -0.79 7.10
N LEU A 64 -5.26 -1.45 6.06
CA LEU A 64 -5.01 -0.83 4.76
C LEU A 64 -6.27 -0.16 4.19
N VAL A 65 -7.41 -0.86 4.24
CA VAL A 65 -8.69 -0.31 3.76
C VAL A 65 -9.10 0.91 4.58
N SER A 66 -9.05 0.80 5.90
CA SER A 66 -9.48 1.84 6.82
C SER A 66 -8.67 3.13 6.63
N ASP A 67 -7.35 2.99 6.52
CA ASP A 67 -6.43 4.11 6.28
C ASP A 67 -6.69 4.78 4.93
N LEU A 68 -6.90 4.00 3.87
CA LEU A 68 -7.20 4.53 2.54
C LEU A 68 -8.55 5.25 2.50
N CYS A 69 -9.59 4.70 3.12
CA CYS A 69 -10.89 5.35 3.29
C CYS A 69 -10.74 6.70 3.99
N LEU A 70 -10.04 6.73 5.13
CA LEU A 70 -9.82 7.95 5.88
C LEU A 70 -9.03 8.98 5.06
N LYS A 71 -7.96 8.55 4.37
CA LYS A 71 -7.15 9.42 3.53
C LYS A 71 -7.96 10.02 2.39
N ARG A 72 -8.77 9.22 1.70
CA ARG A 72 -9.61 9.68 0.58
C ARG A 72 -10.68 10.67 1.03
N LYS A 73 -11.33 10.42 2.16
CA LYS A 73 -12.29 11.37 2.76
C LYS A 73 -11.61 12.70 3.06
N ARG A 74 -10.45 12.67 3.73
CA ARG A 74 -9.68 13.88 4.07
C ARG A 74 -9.21 14.66 2.85
N THR A 75 -8.89 13.98 1.75
CA THR A 75 -8.40 14.65 0.53
C THR A 75 -9.45 14.81 -0.56
N ASN A 76 -10.72 14.55 -0.26
CA ASN A 76 -11.84 14.57 -1.19
C ASN A 76 -11.58 13.81 -2.51
N THR A 77 -11.12 12.55 -2.41
CA THR A 77 -10.75 11.73 -3.59
C THR A 77 -11.36 10.33 -3.59
N MET A 78 -12.63 10.21 -3.19
CA MET A 78 -13.34 8.92 -3.15
C MET A 78 -13.47 8.30 -4.55
N GLU A 79 -13.75 9.10 -5.57
CA GLU A 79 -13.99 8.60 -6.93
C GLU A 79 -12.72 8.26 -7.72
N ARG A 80 -11.54 8.74 -7.29
CA ARG A 80 -10.30 8.54 -8.03
C ARG A 80 -9.92 7.05 -8.01
N PRO A 81 -9.49 6.42 -9.12
CA PRO A 81 -9.08 5.01 -9.10
C PRO A 81 -7.82 4.76 -8.24
N ILE A 82 -7.68 3.56 -7.65
CA ILE A 82 -6.44 3.09 -7.01
C ILE A 82 -5.71 2.12 -7.95
N ILE A 83 -4.40 2.26 -8.03
CA ILE A 83 -3.49 1.25 -8.55
C ILE A 83 -2.62 0.80 -7.38
N PHE A 84 -2.61 -0.50 -7.08
CA PHE A 84 -1.72 -1.07 -6.07
C PHE A 84 -0.41 -1.53 -6.71
N VAL A 85 0.70 -1.22 -6.06
CA VAL A 85 2.02 -1.78 -6.36
C VAL A 85 2.48 -2.52 -5.11
N ALA A 86 2.52 -3.85 -5.16
CA ALA A 86 2.75 -4.66 -3.98
C ALA A 86 3.94 -5.59 -4.17
N HIS A 87 4.74 -5.77 -3.11
CA HIS A 87 5.88 -6.67 -3.11
C HIS A 87 5.68 -7.84 -2.15
N SER A 88 5.90 -9.07 -2.62
CA SER A 88 5.87 -10.30 -1.81
C SER A 88 4.62 -10.38 -0.91
N LEU A 89 4.78 -10.46 0.42
CA LEU A 89 3.66 -10.53 1.39
C LEU A 89 2.66 -9.38 1.25
N GLY A 90 3.11 -8.20 0.84
CA GLY A 90 2.23 -7.06 0.57
C GLY A 90 1.18 -7.38 -0.50
N GLY A 91 1.49 -8.25 -1.47
CA GLY A 91 0.54 -8.71 -2.47
C GLY A 91 -0.57 -9.57 -1.88
N ILE A 92 -0.26 -10.37 -0.84
CA ILE A 92 -1.26 -11.17 -0.13
C ILE A 92 -2.17 -10.28 0.71
N ILE A 93 -1.61 -9.25 1.37
CA ILE A 93 -2.39 -8.25 2.10
C ILE A 93 -3.35 -7.53 1.15
N VAL A 94 -2.86 -7.05 -0.01
CA VAL A 94 -3.70 -6.40 -1.03
C VAL A 94 -4.79 -7.35 -1.53
N LYS A 95 -4.48 -8.64 -1.74
CA LYS A 95 -5.48 -9.65 -2.13
C LYS A 95 -6.53 -9.89 -1.05
N GLY A 96 -6.15 -9.78 0.22
CA GLY A 96 -7.06 -9.92 1.36
C GLY A 96 -8.10 -8.80 1.46
N VAL A 97 -7.91 -7.69 0.74
CA VAL A 97 -8.89 -6.63 0.67
C VAL A 97 -10.14 -7.10 -0.07
N SER A 98 -11.26 -7.20 0.64
CA SER A 98 -12.53 -7.62 0.07
C SER A 98 -13.01 -6.64 -1.04
N PRO A 99 -13.47 -7.14 -2.20
CA PRO A 99 -14.02 -6.31 -3.27
C PRO A 99 -15.15 -5.38 -2.80
N SER A 100 -16.05 -5.88 -1.93
CA SER A 100 -17.17 -5.08 -1.39
C SER A 100 -16.70 -3.88 -0.56
N ARG A 101 -15.48 -3.94 0.01
CA ARG A 101 -14.87 -2.83 0.75
C ARG A 101 -14.12 -1.86 -0.15
N LEU A 102 -13.55 -2.33 -1.27
CA LEU A 102 -13.05 -1.44 -2.32
C LEU A 102 -14.18 -0.59 -2.88
N TYR A 103 -15.37 -1.16 -3.11
CA TYR A 103 -16.55 -0.39 -3.53
C TYR A 103 -16.95 0.69 -2.51
N ARG A 104 -16.84 0.43 -1.21
CA ARG A 104 -17.04 1.46 -0.16
C ARG A 104 -15.98 2.57 -0.15
N MET A 105 -14.85 2.39 -0.85
CA MET A 105 -13.91 3.50 -1.07
C MET A 105 -14.37 4.45 -2.17
N HIS A 106 -15.38 4.07 -2.96
CA HIS A 106 -15.95 4.83 -4.07
C HIS A 106 -17.31 5.48 -3.74
N SER A 107 -17.98 5.05 -2.66
CA SER A 107 -19.25 5.61 -2.15
C SER A 107 -19.02 6.66 -1.06
#